data_AF-A0A846CEP8-F1
#
_entry.id   AF-A0A846CEP8-F1
#
_cell.length_a   1.000
_cell.length_b   1.000
_cell.length_c   1.000
_cell.angle_alpha   90.00
_cell.angle_beta   90.00
_cell.angle_gamma   90.00
#
_symmetry.space_group_name_H-M   'P 1'
#
loop_
_entity.id
_entity.type
_entity.pdbx_description
1 polymer ?
#
loop_
_entity_poly.entity_id
_entity_poly.type
_entity_poly.pdbx_seq_one_letter_code
_entity_poly.pdbx_strand_id
1 'polypeptide(L)'
;MDVRLLRSSTIATEAVTKSQFITPLSLDIDEITQLFDEIVLTPEETLTLEALQIIEPKIERIASIGPEKYGSNSRILNTRIVGARGGFRVKVSDQKQPIPIGSMGEGIWRILALAIALVSAEGGVLLVDEIDTGLHFSTMSDMWKLIWKTAKKLDVQVFATTHNSDCWSSLADVIKSEG
;
A
#
# COMPACT_ATOMS: atom_id res chain seq x y z
N MET A 1 36.54 -3.74 -49.11
CA MET A 1 36.86 -3.99 -47.69
C MET A 1 37.61 -2.77 -47.19
N ASP A 2 36.98 -1.93 -46.37
CA ASP A 2 37.43 -1.71 -44.99
C ASP A 2 36.41 -0.84 -44.24
N VAL A 3 36.45 -0.94 -42.92
CA VAL A 3 35.35 -0.93 -41.97
C VAL A 3 34.86 0.49 -41.58
N ARG A 4 33.53 0.64 -41.50
CA ARG A 4 32.85 1.77 -40.84
C ARG A 4 33.12 1.72 -39.33
N LEU A 5 33.80 2.73 -38.81
CA LEU A 5 33.82 3.02 -37.37
C LEU A 5 32.49 3.64 -36.96
N LEU A 6 31.55 2.80 -36.52
CA LEU A 6 30.36 3.26 -35.80
C LEU A 6 30.78 3.61 -34.37
N ARG A 7 30.60 4.88 -34.05
CA ARG A 7 30.82 5.45 -32.72
C ARG A 7 30.00 4.69 -31.69
N SER A 8 30.69 4.31 -30.62
CA SER A 8 30.17 3.78 -29.35
C SER A 8 28.78 4.33 -29.02
N SER A 9 27.75 3.50 -29.20
CA SER A 9 26.45 3.71 -28.58
C SER A 9 26.64 3.56 -27.08
N THR A 10 26.51 4.67 -26.35
CA THR A 10 26.26 4.69 -24.92
C THR A 10 25.20 3.64 -24.63
N ILE A 11 25.58 2.59 -23.90
CA ILE A 11 24.62 1.63 -23.34
C ILE A 11 23.72 2.46 -22.42
N ALA A 12 22.47 2.66 -22.83
CA ALA A 12 21.46 3.14 -21.90
C ALA A 12 21.41 2.09 -20.79
N THR A 13 21.87 2.45 -19.60
CA THR A 13 21.55 1.72 -18.38
C THR A 13 20.04 1.53 -18.36
N GLU A 14 19.56 0.30 -18.55
CA GLU A 14 18.15 -0.02 -18.35
C GLU A 14 17.76 0.51 -16.97
N ALA A 15 16.85 1.48 -16.93
CA ALA A 15 16.31 1.95 -15.67
C ALA A 15 15.65 0.75 -15.00
N VAL A 16 16.18 0.33 -13.85
CA VAL A 16 15.56 -0.73 -13.05
C VAL A 16 14.20 -0.19 -12.60
N THR A 17 13.13 -0.68 -13.22
CA THR A 17 11.77 -0.31 -12.83
C THR A 17 11.52 -0.78 -11.40
N LYS A 18 11.20 0.14 -10.49
CA LYS A 18 10.77 -0.23 -9.14
C LYS A 18 9.50 -1.08 -9.26
N SER A 19 9.50 -2.26 -8.65
CA SER A 19 8.35 -3.16 -8.67
C SER A 19 7.99 -3.59 -7.26
N GLN A 20 6.71 -3.51 -6.92
CA GLN A 20 6.16 -4.02 -5.66
C GLN A 20 5.13 -5.11 -5.97
N PHE A 21 5.10 -6.15 -5.12
CA PHE A 21 4.14 -7.25 -5.27
C PHE A 21 3.42 -7.50 -3.95
N ILE A 22 2.10 -7.36 -3.96
CA ILE A 22 1.24 -7.72 -2.85
C ILE A 22 0.48 -8.99 -3.23
N THR A 23 0.63 -10.04 -2.43
CA THR A 23 -0.19 -11.24 -2.50
C THR A 23 -1.27 -11.22 -1.39
N PRO A 24 -2.23 -12.15 -1.41
CA PRO A 24 -3.20 -12.29 -0.33
C PRO A 24 -2.54 -12.65 1.01
N LEU A 25 -1.35 -13.25 0.98
CA LEU A 25 -0.62 -13.77 2.15
C LEU A 25 0.65 -12.97 2.51
N SER A 26 1.17 -12.11 1.61
CA SER A 26 2.39 -11.31 1.81
C SER A 26 2.13 -9.94 2.43
N LEU A 27 1.06 -9.82 3.22
CA LEU A 27 0.91 -8.69 4.13
C LEU A 27 1.57 -9.01 5.46
N ASP A 28 2.81 -9.50 5.41
CA ASP A 28 3.55 -9.70 6.63
C ASP A 28 3.77 -8.34 7.29
N ILE A 29 3.54 -8.31 8.60
CA ILE A 29 3.63 -7.09 9.39
C ILE A 29 5.04 -6.52 9.30
N ASP A 30 6.04 -7.39 9.32
CA ASP A 30 7.44 -7.01 9.26
C ASP A 30 7.81 -6.39 7.90
N GLU A 31 7.33 -6.95 6.79
CA GLU A 31 7.57 -6.43 5.44
C GLU A 31 6.94 -5.04 5.24
N ILE A 32 5.68 -4.87 5.62
CA ILE A 32 5.00 -3.57 5.53
C ILE A 32 5.64 -2.53 6.45
N THR A 33 6.07 -2.95 7.64
CA THR A 33 6.79 -2.08 8.57
C THR A 33 8.13 -1.63 7.99
N GLN A 34 8.88 -2.56 7.38
CA GLN A 34 10.16 -2.26 6.74
C GLN A 34 9.99 -1.28 5.57
N LEU A 35 9.02 -1.50 4.69
CA LEU A 35 8.71 -0.58 3.60
C LEU A 35 8.33 0.81 4.11
N PHE A 36 7.57 0.88 5.21
CA PHE A 36 7.25 2.17 5.82
C PHE A 36 8.49 2.84 6.41
N ASP A 37 9.34 2.11 7.13
CA ASP A 37 10.55 2.65 7.73
C ASP A 37 11.51 3.23 6.68
N GLU A 38 11.50 2.73 5.43
CA GLU A 38 12.25 3.29 4.30
C GLU A 38 11.76 4.67 3.85
N ILE A 39 10.48 4.99 4.07
CA ILE A 39 9.86 6.27 3.67
C ILE A 39 9.62 7.21 4.86
N VAL A 40 9.92 6.80 6.09
CA VAL A 40 9.79 7.65 7.28
C VAL A 40 10.73 8.86 7.16
N LEU A 41 10.20 10.05 7.48
CA LEU A 41 10.88 11.35 7.36
C LEU A 41 11.20 11.77 5.91
N THR A 42 10.49 11.22 4.93
CA THR A 42 10.60 11.62 3.53
C THR A 42 9.27 12.22 3.02
N PRO A 43 9.24 12.92 1.86
CA PRO A 43 7.99 13.37 1.25
C PRO A 43 6.97 12.25 1.01
N GLU A 44 7.45 11.04 0.78
CA GLU A 44 6.67 9.81 0.55
C GLU A 44 5.86 9.38 1.79
N GLU A 45 6.32 9.66 3.02
CA GLU A 45 5.51 9.49 4.24
C GLU A 45 4.21 10.31 4.16
N THR A 46 4.32 11.57 3.68
CA THR A 46 3.17 12.47 3.55
C THR A 46 2.19 11.94 2.51
N LEU A 47 2.70 11.38 1.40
CA LEU A 47 1.87 10.76 0.36
C LEU A 47 1.11 9.54 0.88
N THR A 48 1.76 8.74 1.74
CA THR A 48 1.11 7.60 2.40
C THR A 48 -0.04 8.06 3.30
N LEU A 49 0.18 9.12 4.07
CA LEU A 49 -0.84 9.70 4.94
C LEU A 49 -2.01 10.28 4.14
N GLU A 50 -1.73 11.04 3.07
CA GLU A 50 -2.76 11.58 2.16
C GLU A 50 -3.61 10.46 1.54
N ALA A 51 -2.96 9.37 1.12
CA ALA A 51 -3.66 8.21 0.56
C ALA A 51 -4.60 7.57 1.59
N LEU A 52 -4.13 7.34 2.83
CA LEU A 52 -4.95 6.79 3.92
C LEU A 52 -6.17 7.68 4.25
N GLN A 53 -5.98 9.00 4.22
CA GLN A 53 -7.03 9.97 4.52
C GLN A 53 -8.17 9.98 3.48
N ILE A 54 -7.98 9.38 2.30
CA ILE A 54 -9.07 9.15 1.34
C ILE A 54 -10.12 8.20 1.93
N ILE A 55 -9.70 7.22 2.73
CA ILE A 55 -10.58 6.22 3.34
C ILE A 55 -11.03 6.66 4.74
N GLU A 56 -10.09 7.10 5.58
CA GLU A 56 -10.37 7.56 6.94
C GLU A 56 -9.79 8.97 7.15
N PRO A 57 -10.57 10.03 6.85
CA PRO A 57 -10.13 11.41 6.93
C PRO A 57 -9.70 11.86 8.33
N LYS A 58 -10.10 11.13 9.39
CA LYS A 58 -9.72 11.45 10.76
C LYS A 58 -8.32 10.99 11.14
N ILE A 59 -7.64 10.18 10.31
CA ILE A 59 -6.25 9.78 10.54
C ILE A 59 -5.38 11.02 10.44
N GLU A 60 -4.71 11.37 11.54
CA GLU A 60 -3.80 12.51 11.59
C GLU A 60 -2.37 12.07 11.31
N ARG A 61 -1.96 10.92 11.85
CA ARG A 61 -0.60 10.37 11.72
C ARG A 61 -0.58 8.86 11.90
N ILE A 62 0.42 8.23 11.32
CA ILE A 62 0.79 6.83 11.55
C ILE A 62 2.24 6.75 12.02
N ALA A 63 2.57 5.70 12.77
CA ALA A 63 3.95 5.40 13.16
C ALA A 63 4.13 3.89 13.27
N SER A 64 5.27 3.39 12.78
CA SER A 64 5.68 2.02 13.02
C SER A 64 6.01 1.79 14.49
N ILE A 65 5.89 0.54 14.95
CA ILE A 65 6.24 0.13 16.31
C ILE A 65 7.14 -1.08 16.23
N GLY A 66 8.30 -0.99 16.90
CA GLY A 66 9.31 -2.05 16.89
C GLY A 66 8.80 -3.41 17.39
N PRO A 67 9.46 -4.50 16.96
CA PRO A 67 8.92 -5.84 17.08
C PRO A 67 8.71 -6.37 18.49
N GLU A 68 9.51 -5.90 19.44
CA GLU A 68 9.35 -6.17 20.87
C GLU A 68 8.02 -5.66 21.47
N LYS A 69 7.31 -4.75 20.80
CA LYS A 69 6.02 -4.20 21.26
C LYS A 69 4.81 -4.87 20.61
N TYR A 70 5.02 -5.75 19.62
CA TYR A 70 4.03 -6.78 19.30
C TYR A 70 3.93 -7.68 20.54
N GLY A 71 2.77 -7.78 21.18
CA GLY A 71 2.63 -8.49 22.46
C GLY A 71 3.42 -9.80 22.51
N SER A 72 4.17 -10.00 23.59
CA SER A 72 5.21 -11.02 23.87
C SER A 72 4.84 -12.52 23.66
N ASN A 73 3.74 -12.83 22.98
CA ASN A 73 3.33 -14.19 22.59
C ASN A 73 3.23 -14.38 21.05
N SER A 74 3.52 -13.35 20.24
CA SER A 74 3.35 -13.37 18.77
C SER A 74 4.56 -13.91 18.00
N ARG A 75 5.30 -14.88 18.55
CA ARG A 75 6.27 -15.69 17.78
C ARG A 75 5.79 -17.13 17.52
N ILE A 76 4.70 -17.55 18.18
CA ILE A 76 4.18 -18.92 18.06
C ILE A 76 2.87 -18.97 17.24
N LEU A 77 2.24 -17.82 16.97
CA LEU A 77 0.96 -17.76 16.26
C LEU A 77 0.92 -16.57 15.30
N ASN A 78 1.31 -16.79 14.03
CA ASN A 78 0.88 -15.99 12.86
C ASN A 78 -0.64 -16.13 12.62
N THR A 79 -1.43 -16.13 13.69
CA THR A 79 -2.82 -16.59 13.70
C THR A 79 -3.68 -15.39 13.98
N ARG A 80 -4.25 -14.82 12.91
CA ARG A 80 -5.68 -14.52 12.70
C ARG A 80 -6.54 -14.06 13.90
N ILE A 81 -5.97 -13.50 14.96
CA ILE A 81 -6.71 -12.78 15.98
C ILE A 81 -6.92 -11.38 15.39
N VAL A 82 -8.18 -11.09 15.09
CA VAL A 82 -8.78 -9.88 14.52
C VAL A 82 -8.52 -8.63 15.40
N GLY A 83 -7.25 -8.34 15.66
CA GLY A 83 -6.81 -7.33 16.63
C GLY A 83 -5.33 -7.38 16.98
N ALA A 84 -4.59 -8.39 16.51
CA ALA A 84 -3.15 -8.54 16.73
C ALA A 84 -2.30 -8.19 15.50
N ARG A 85 -2.88 -7.58 14.44
CA ARG A 85 -2.08 -6.84 13.45
C ARG A 85 -1.50 -5.61 14.16
N GLY A 86 -0.38 -5.82 14.84
CA GLY A 86 0.39 -4.75 15.45
C GLY A 86 1.23 -4.05 14.39
N GLY A 87 2.11 -3.16 14.86
CA GLY A 87 3.22 -2.66 14.02
C GLY A 87 3.00 -1.27 13.54
N PHE A 88 1.75 -0.82 13.55
CA PHE A 88 1.41 0.57 13.40
C PHE A 88 0.51 1.05 14.53
N ARG A 89 0.80 2.26 14.98
CA ARG A 89 -0.12 3.06 15.78
C ARG A 89 -0.61 4.23 14.96
N VAL A 90 -1.89 4.52 15.13
CA VAL A 90 -2.59 5.56 14.38
C VAL A 90 -3.07 6.60 15.38
N LYS A 91 -2.73 7.86 15.10
CA LYS A 91 -3.32 9.01 15.78
C LYS A 91 -4.55 9.43 14.98
N VAL A 92 -5.69 9.47 15.66
CA VAL A 92 -6.98 9.87 15.10
C VAL A 92 -7.48 11.10 15.87
N SER A 93 -8.11 12.03 15.18
CA SER A 93 -8.53 13.32 15.75
C SER A 93 -9.52 13.23 16.89
N ASP A 94 -10.40 12.22 16.90
CA ASP A 94 -11.39 11.98 17.96
C ASP A 94 -10.88 11.10 19.11
N GLN A 95 -9.62 10.65 19.05
CA GLN A 95 -8.99 9.84 20.09
C GLN A 95 -7.91 10.61 20.84
N LYS A 96 -7.97 10.59 22.18
CA LYS A 96 -6.96 11.24 23.02
C LYS A 96 -5.57 10.62 22.84
N GLN A 97 -5.51 9.30 22.72
CA GLN A 97 -4.28 8.52 22.62
C GLN A 97 -4.23 7.78 21.29
N PRO A 98 -3.03 7.56 20.69
CA PRO A 98 -2.90 6.74 19.49
C PRO A 98 -3.36 5.31 19.76
N ILE A 99 -4.08 4.71 18.82
CA ILE A 99 -4.61 3.35 18.90
C ILE A 99 -3.82 2.40 17.99
N PRO A 100 -3.75 1.08 18.30
CA PRO A 100 -3.22 0.11 17.36
C PRO A 100 -4.06 0.09 16.08
N ILE A 101 -3.42 0.03 14.91
CA ILE A 101 -4.16 0.01 13.64
C ILE A 101 -5.14 -1.17 13.54
N GLY A 102 -4.79 -2.32 14.13
CA GLY A 102 -5.66 -3.50 14.16
C GLY A 102 -7.02 -3.27 14.84
N SER A 103 -7.15 -2.23 15.68
CA SER A 103 -8.42 -1.85 16.30
C SER A 103 -9.38 -1.12 15.35
N MET A 104 -8.89 -0.63 14.20
CA MET A 104 -9.69 0.02 13.15
C MET A 104 -10.29 -0.99 12.15
N GLY A 105 -10.02 -2.29 12.36
CA GLY A 105 -10.48 -3.38 11.49
C GLY A 105 -9.47 -3.78 10.43
N GLU A 106 -9.64 -5.01 9.92
CA GLU A 106 -8.74 -5.63 8.94
C GLU A 106 -8.67 -4.86 7.61
N GLY A 107 -9.76 -4.21 7.21
CA GLY A 107 -9.80 -3.43 5.98
C GLY A 107 -8.84 -2.25 6.00
N ILE A 108 -8.76 -1.52 7.11
CA ILE A 108 -7.83 -0.39 7.25
C ILE A 108 -6.37 -0.85 7.17
N TRP A 109 -6.05 -2.03 7.71
CA TRP A 109 -4.72 -2.61 7.53
C TRP A 109 -4.42 -2.89 6.06
N ARG A 110 -5.36 -3.52 5.32
CA ARG A 110 -5.19 -3.80 3.89
C ARG A 110 -4.97 -2.52 3.09
N ILE A 111 -5.72 -1.47 3.41
CA ILE A 111 -5.58 -0.13 2.82
C ILE A 111 -4.20 0.48 3.12
N LEU A 112 -3.73 0.40 4.37
CA LEU A 112 -2.39 0.88 4.72
C LEU A 112 -1.30 0.20 3.88
N ALA A 113 -1.36 -1.13 3.78
CA ALA A 113 -0.39 -1.88 3.01
C ALA A 113 -0.41 -1.48 1.52
N LEU A 114 -1.60 -1.31 0.94
CA LEU A 114 -1.75 -0.82 -0.44
C LEU A 114 -1.16 0.59 -0.61
N ALA A 115 -1.41 1.50 0.33
CA ALA A 115 -0.87 2.86 0.29
C ALA A 115 0.67 2.87 0.34
N ILE A 116 1.26 2.12 1.28
CA ILE A 116 2.72 2.00 1.40
C ILE A 116 3.32 1.39 0.13
N ALA A 117 2.73 0.32 -0.41
CA ALA A 117 3.25 -0.32 -1.60
C ALA A 117 3.13 0.55 -2.86
N LEU A 118 2.05 1.32 -3.00
CA LEU A 118 1.92 2.31 -4.08
C LEU A 118 3.03 3.35 -4.00
N VAL A 119 3.25 3.89 -2.80
CA VAL A 119 4.29 4.90 -2.55
C VAL A 119 5.68 4.32 -2.80
N SER A 120 5.94 3.09 -2.35
CA SER A 120 7.20 2.38 -2.57
C SER A 120 7.44 1.99 -4.03
N ALA A 121 6.39 2.01 -4.87
CA ALA A 121 6.43 1.70 -6.29
C ALA A 121 6.50 2.93 -7.21
N GLU A 122 6.71 4.13 -6.66
CA GLU A 122 6.75 5.39 -7.44
C GLU A 122 7.60 5.29 -8.71
N GLY A 123 7.01 5.70 -9.84
CA GLY A 123 7.59 5.62 -11.19
C GLY A 123 7.71 4.20 -11.74
N GLY A 124 6.97 3.24 -11.18
CA GLY A 124 7.15 1.82 -11.39
C GLY A 124 5.85 1.02 -11.54
N VAL A 125 5.89 -0.24 -11.10
CA VAL A 125 4.78 -1.19 -11.25
C VAL A 125 4.37 -1.75 -9.90
N LEU A 126 3.07 -1.75 -9.62
CA LEU A 126 2.48 -2.48 -8.49
C LEU A 126 1.66 -3.65 -9.02
N LEU A 127 1.99 -4.85 -8.58
CA LEU A 127 1.25 -6.07 -8.85
C LEU A 127 0.48 -6.47 -7.59
N VAL A 128 -0.83 -6.66 -7.68
CA VAL A 128 -1.68 -7.03 -6.53
C VAL A 128 -2.53 -8.25 -6.88
N ASP A 129 -2.29 -9.34 -6.17
CA ASP A 129 -3.13 -10.53 -6.27
C ASP A 129 -4.24 -10.51 -5.21
N GLU A 130 -5.46 -10.86 -5.64
CA GLU A 130 -6.73 -10.70 -4.91
C GLU A 130 -6.82 -9.36 -4.18
N ILE A 131 -6.91 -8.29 -4.96
CA ILE A 131 -6.87 -6.92 -4.45
C ILE A 131 -7.93 -6.63 -3.39
N ASP A 132 -9.09 -7.29 -3.47
CA ASP A 132 -10.22 -7.12 -2.56
C ASP A 132 -10.19 -8.04 -1.31
N THR A 133 -9.14 -8.85 -1.15
CA THR A 133 -9.04 -9.77 -0.01
C THR A 133 -9.11 -9.04 1.33
N GLY A 134 -10.07 -9.46 2.17
CA GLY A 134 -10.29 -8.90 3.51
C GLY A 134 -11.02 -7.54 3.52
N LEU A 135 -11.46 -7.04 2.36
CA LEU A 135 -12.24 -5.81 2.26
C LEU A 135 -13.74 -6.11 2.22
N HIS A 136 -14.50 -5.33 2.98
CA HIS A 136 -15.95 -5.32 2.86
C HIS A 136 -16.35 -4.57 1.59
N PHE A 137 -17.42 -5.00 0.90
CA PHE A 137 -17.84 -4.43 -0.39
C PHE A 137 -18.02 -2.90 -0.35
N SER A 138 -18.48 -2.37 0.79
CA SER A 138 -18.68 -0.93 0.99
C SER A 138 -17.39 -0.11 0.92
N THR A 139 -16.23 -0.75 1.02
CA THR A 139 -14.91 -0.09 1.00
C THR A 139 -14.20 -0.19 -0.36
N MET A 140 -14.72 -0.98 -1.31
CA MET A 140 -14.07 -1.22 -2.60
C MET A 140 -13.98 0.05 -3.46
N SER A 141 -15.05 0.84 -3.51
CA SER A 141 -15.04 2.11 -4.24
C SER A 141 -14.02 3.08 -3.68
N ASP A 142 -13.90 3.16 -2.36
CA ASP A 142 -12.93 4.07 -1.73
C ASP A 142 -11.50 3.54 -1.89
N MET A 143 -11.28 2.22 -1.80
CA MET A 143 -10.01 1.58 -2.17
C MET A 143 -9.61 1.96 -3.62
N TRP A 144 -10.53 1.85 -4.59
CA TRP A 144 -10.23 2.21 -5.97
C TRP A 144 -9.96 3.70 -6.15
N LYS A 145 -10.64 4.59 -5.43
CA LYS A 145 -10.32 6.03 -5.43
C LYS A 145 -8.91 6.27 -4.90
N LEU A 146 -8.51 5.59 -3.82
CA LEU A 146 -7.16 5.67 -3.27
C LEU A 146 -6.15 5.23 -4.32
N ILE A 147 -6.33 4.04 -4.89
CA ILE A 147 -5.41 3.48 -5.89
C ILE A 147 -5.33 4.41 -7.10
N TRP A 148 -6.47 4.82 -7.66
CA TRP A 148 -6.53 5.70 -8.82
C TRP A 148 -5.78 7.02 -8.60
N LYS A 149 -6.08 7.72 -7.50
CA LYS A 149 -5.49 9.03 -7.19
C LYS A 149 -4.00 8.91 -6.91
N THR A 150 -3.61 7.92 -6.11
CA THR A 150 -2.22 7.73 -5.70
C THR A 150 -1.37 7.25 -6.88
N ALA A 151 -1.82 6.23 -7.61
CA ALA A 151 -1.10 5.71 -8.78
C ALA A 151 -0.90 6.77 -9.86
N LYS A 152 -1.93 7.60 -10.13
CA LYS A 152 -1.81 8.72 -11.09
C LYS A 152 -0.84 9.79 -10.60
N LYS A 153 -0.81 10.09 -9.30
CA LYS A 153 0.09 11.07 -8.70
C LYS A 153 1.56 10.62 -8.74
N LEU A 154 1.79 9.32 -8.56
CA LEU A 154 3.12 8.71 -8.41
C LEU A 154 3.63 8.01 -9.68
N ASP A 155 2.92 8.13 -10.80
CA ASP A 155 3.23 7.46 -12.06
C ASP A 155 3.44 5.94 -11.89
N VAL A 156 2.51 5.29 -11.19
CA VAL A 156 2.55 3.85 -10.91
C VAL A 156 1.57 3.10 -11.81
N GLN A 157 2.05 2.09 -12.51
CA GLN A 157 1.19 1.16 -13.23
C GLN A 157 0.73 0.04 -12.30
N VAL A 158 -0.58 -0.10 -12.11
CA VAL A 158 -1.17 -1.11 -11.22
C VAL A 158 -1.77 -2.25 -12.03
N PHE A 159 -1.34 -3.48 -11.76
CA PHE A 159 -2.00 -4.70 -12.23
C PHE A 159 -2.62 -5.42 -11.03
N ALA A 160 -3.91 -5.73 -11.12
CA ALA A 160 -4.63 -6.36 -10.04
C ALA A 160 -5.44 -7.57 -10.53
N THR A 161 -5.49 -8.62 -9.71
CA THR A 161 -6.41 -9.75 -9.91
C THR A 161 -7.54 -9.67 -8.88
N THR A 162 -8.71 -10.19 -9.25
CA THR A 162 -9.86 -10.37 -8.35
C THR A 162 -10.73 -11.49 -8.90
N HIS A 163 -11.40 -12.23 -8.01
CA HIS A 163 -12.47 -13.16 -8.36
C HIS A 163 -13.87 -12.60 -8.03
N ASN A 164 -13.93 -11.35 -7.56
CA ASN A 164 -15.13 -10.72 -7.05
C ASN A 164 -15.73 -9.74 -8.05
N SER A 165 -17.00 -9.94 -8.40
CA SER A 165 -17.68 -9.09 -9.38
C SER A 165 -17.92 -7.66 -8.89
N ASP A 166 -18.12 -7.49 -7.60
CA ASP A 166 -18.35 -6.17 -7.00
C ASP A 166 -17.06 -5.33 -7.04
N CYS A 167 -15.90 -5.99 -6.98
CA CYS A 167 -14.60 -5.35 -7.07
C CYS A 167 -14.37 -4.68 -8.43
N TRP A 168 -14.59 -5.39 -9.55
CA TRP A 168 -14.41 -4.74 -10.87
C TRP A 168 -15.56 -3.79 -11.23
N SER A 169 -16.77 -4.02 -10.71
CA SER A 169 -17.90 -3.11 -10.91
C SER A 169 -17.65 -1.75 -10.24
N SER A 170 -17.15 -1.76 -8.99
CA SER A 170 -16.78 -0.52 -8.29
C SER A 170 -15.63 0.24 -8.97
N LEU A 171 -14.66 -0.46 -9.56
CA LEU A 171 -13.63 0.18 -10.40
C LEU A 171 -14.26 0.90 -11.59
N ALA A 172 -15.18 0.25 -12.31
CA ALA A 172 -15.84 0.84 -13.46
C ALA A 172 -16.61 2.11 -13.08
N ASP A 173 -17.23 2.14 -11.90
CA ASP A 173 -17.96 3.32 -11.41
C ASP A 173 -17.03 4.47 -11.03
N VAL A 174 -15.88 4.18 -10.38
CA VAL A 174 -14.86 5.21 -10.08
C VAL A 174 -14.34 5.83 -11.38
N ILE A 175 -14.01 5.01 -12.39
CA ILE A 175 -13.51 5.50 -13.69
C ILE A 175 -14.53 6.42 -14.36
N LYS A 176 -15.83 6.09 -14.33
CA LYS A 176 -16.88 6.95 -14.91
C LYS A 176 -17.05 8.28 -14.16
N SER A 177 -16.70 8.32 -12.88
CA SER A 177 -16.89 9.52 -12.05
C SER A 177 -15.70 10.48 -12.05
N GLU A 178 -14.49 9.96 -12.30
CA GLU A 178 -13.22 10.71 -12.24
C GLU A 178 -12.58 10.93 -13.63
N GLY A 179 -13.16 10.35 -14.69
CA GLY A 179 -12.76 10.50 -16.10
C GLY A 179 -13.66 11.45 -16.87
#